data_AF-A0A1R1PLF6-F1
#
_entry.id   AF-A0A1R1PLF6-F1
#
_cell.length_a   1.000
_cell.length_b   1.000
_cell.length_c   1.000
_cell.angle_alpha   90.00
_cell.angle_beta   90.00
_cell.angle_gamma   90.00
#
_symmetry.space_group_name_H-M   'P 1'
#
loop_
_entity.id
_entity.type
_entity.pdbx_description
1 polymer ?
#
loop_
_entity_poly.entity_id
_entity_poly.type
_entity_poly.pdbx_seq_one_letter_code
_entity_poly.pdbx_strand_id
1 'polypeptide(L)'
;MKTAIESLEANKVNYTVFDKVRVEPSDISFKEAIAFARKYQPDLYIAVGGGSTIDTAKAANLYTEYPDADFLDFVNAPIGKGLPIDKTLRPLIAIPTTAGTGSETTGASIFDFKSMNVKTGIANRALKPVLGIVDPVRSDFTL
;
A
#
# COMPACT_ATOMS: atom_id res chain seq x y z
N MET A 1 3.76 4.32 14.68
CA MET A 1 5.11 4.42 14.07
C MET A 1 6.23 4.05 15.05
N LYS A 2 6.43 4.79 16.16
CA LYS A 2 7.52 4.55 17.13
C LYS A 2 7.72 3.08 17.53
N THR A 3 6.67 2.41 18.01
CA THR A 3 6.75 1.00 18.43
C THR A 3 7.13 0.04 17.30
N ALA A 4 6.71 0.31 16.06
CA ALA A 4 7.10 -0.52 14.91
C ALA A 4 8.60 -0.38 14.62
N ILE A 5 9.12 0.86 14.65
CA ILE A 5 10.56 1.13 14.47
C ILE A 5 11.37 0.48 15.60
N GLU A 6 10.99 0.68 16.86
CA GLU A 6 11.67 0.08 18.01
C GLU A 6 11.72 -1.44 17.91
N SER A 7 10.63 -2.08 17.43
CA SER A 7 10.58 -3.52 17.21
C SER A 7 11.53 -3.97 16.10
N LEU A 8 11.62 -3.24 15.00
CA LEU A 8 12.56 -3.53 13.91
C LEU A 8 14.02 -3.41 14.37
N GLU A 9 14.34 -2.35 15.11
CA GLU A 9 15.68 -2.09 15.65
C GLU A 9 16.09 -3.17 16.66
N ALA A 10 15.20 -3.52 17.59
CA ALA A 10 15.45 -4.57 18.59
C ALA A 10 15.73 -5.93 17.93
N ASN A 11 15.11 -6.20 16.78
CA ASN A 11 15.30 -7.44 16.01
C ASN A 11 16.35 -7.31 14.90
N LYS A 12 17.08 -6.17 14.81
CA LYS A 12 18.13 -5.91 13.81
C LYS A 12 17.64 -6.09 12.36
N VAL A 13 16.40 -5.70 12.09
CA VAL A 13 15.83 -5.72 10.75
C VAL A 13 16.21 -4.43 10.02
N ASN A 14 16.89 -4.56 8.88
CA ASN A 14 17.21 -3.40 8.03
C ASN A 14 15.94 -2.84 7.41
N TYR A 15 15.74 -1.53 7.50
CA TYR A 15 14.55 -0.87 6.98
C TYR A 15 14.87 0.48 6.32
N THR A 16 13.97 0.91 5.45
CA THR A 16 13.89 2.28 4.97
C THR A 16 12.46 2.77 5.12
N VAL A 17 12.28 4.08 5.31
CA VAL A 17 10.96 4.68 5.54
C VAL A 17 10.56 5.50 4.33
N PHE A 18 9.36 5.23 3.83
CA PHE A 18 8.64 6.13 2.94
C PHE A 18 7.53 6.85 3.72
N ASP A 19 7.69 8.14 3.96
CA ASP A 19 6.81 8.96 4.79
C ASP A 19 5.97 9.97 3.99
N LYS A 20 6.05 9.94 2.65
CA LYS A 20 5.35 10.87 1.75
C LYS A 20 3.94 10.42 1.35
N VAL A 21 3.32 9.57 2.16
CA VAL A 21 1.94 9.10 1.96
C VAL A 21 0.96 10.27 2.09
N ARG A 22 -0.12 10.25 1.31
CA ARG A 22 -1.20 11.25 1.38
C ARG A 22 -2.49 10.60 1.90
N VAL A 23 -3.28 11.37 2.64
CA VAL A 23 -4.60 10.95 3.16
C VAL A 23 -5.56 10.58 2.02
N GLU A 24 -5.43 11.25 0.88
CA GLU A 24 -6.07 10.87 -0.37
C GLU A 24 -4.96 10.59 -1.38
N PRO A 25 -4.57 9.32 -1.55
CA PRO A 25 -3.51 9.00 -2.47
C PRO A 25 -3.99 9.29 -3.90
N SER A 26 -3.11 9.87 -4.69
CA SER A 26 -3.31 10.11 -6.11
C SER A 26 -2.42 9.21 -6.96
N ASP A 27 -2.67 9.17 -8.26
CA ASP A 27 -1.77 8.48 -9.20
C ASP A 27 -0.33 9.01 -9.12
N ILE A 28 -0.15 10.30 -8.82
CA ILE A 28 1.16 10.93 -8.63
C ILE A 28 1.85 10.38 -7.37
N SER A 29 1.17 10.36 -6.22
CA SER A 29 1.76 9.86 -4.98
C SER A 29 2.01 8.34 -5.01
N PHE A 30 1.16 7.59 -5.73
CA PHE A 30 1.42 6.17 -5.98
C PHE A 30 2.70 5.99 -6.80
N LYS A 31 2.86 6.72 -7.91
CA LYS A 31 4.07 6.65 -8.74
C LYS A 31 5.34 7.02 -7.94
N GLU A 32 5.26 7.98 -7.02
CA GLU A 32 6.39 8.32 -6.14
C GLU A 32 6.77 7.15 -5.21
N ALA A 33 5.79 6.51 -4.57
CA ALA A 33 6.01 5.34 -3.72
C ALA A 33 6.54 4.13 -4.51
N ILE A 34 6.01 3.90 -5.72
CA ILE A 34 6.47 2.85 -6.64
C ILE A 34 7.93 3.09 -7.02
N ALA A 35 8.30 4.31 -7.41
CA ALA A 35 9.68 4.64 -7.78
C ALA A 35 10.65 4.44 -6.61
N PHE A 36 10.24 4.84 -5.40
CA PHE A 36 11.01 4.59 -4.18
C PHE A 36 11.23 3.10 -3.93
N ALA A 37 10.15 2.29 -3.97
CA ALA A 37 10.21 0.85 -3.74
C ALA A 37 11.05 0.12 -4.80
N ARG A 38 10.90 0.47 -6.08
CA ARG A 38 11.72 -0.07 -7.17
C ARG A 38 13.20 0.22 -7.00
N LYS A 39 13.56 1.41 -6.48
CA LYS A 39 14.95 1.77 -6.21
C LYS A 39 15.53 1.00 -5.02
N TYR A 40 14.73 0.83 -3.96
CA TYR A 40 15.18 0.18 -2.73
C TYR A 40 15.18 -1.35 -2.82
N GLN A 41 14.29 -1.94 -3.63
CA GLN A 41 14.10 -3.40 -3.76
C GLN A 41 13.83 -4.12 -2.42
N PRO A 42 12.76 -3.75 -1.67
CA PRO A 42 12.49 -4.31 -0.34
C PRO A 42 12.03 -5.77 -0.39
N ASP A 43 12.55 -6.66 0.45
CA ASP A 43 12.06 -8.06 0.52
C ASP A 43 10.61 -8.17 1.06
N LEU A 44 10.16 -7.17 1.81
CA LEU A 44 8.83 -7.09 2.42
C LEU A 44 8.36 -5.64 2.56
N TYR A 45 7.05 -5.45 2.65
CA TYR A 45 6.43 -4.16 2.94
C TYR A 45 5.77 -4.17 4.32
N ILE A 46 5.94 -3.07 5.08
CA ILE A 46 5.20 -2.81 6.31
C ILE A 46 4.46 -1.48 6.15
N ALA A 47 3.14 -1.52 6.18
CA ALA A 47 2.29 -0.34 6.11
C ALA A 47 1.76 0.00 7.51
N VAL A 48 2.19 1.12 8.10
CA VAL A 48 1.73 1.59 9.40
C VAL A 48 0.94 2.88 9.23
N GLY A 49 -0.38 2.84 9.37
CA GLY A 49 -1.24 4.01 9.16
C GLY A 49 -2.67 3.65 8.82
N GLY A 50 -3.41 4.59 8.24
CA GLY A 50 -4.77 4.35 7.74
C GLY A 50 -4.81 3.64 6.38
N GLY A 51 -6.00 3.53 5.80
CA GLY A 51 -6.23 2.89 4.50
C GLY A 51 -5.35 3.45 3.38
N SER A 52 -5.09 4.75 3.36
CA SER A 52 -4.26 5.41 2.35
C SER A 52 -2.80 4.95 2.37
N THR A 53 -2.25 4.69 3.56
CA THR A 53 -0.91 4.11 3.72
C THR A 53 -0.88 2.69 3.19
N ILE A 54 -1.89 1.89 3.53
CA ILE A 54 -1.98 0.49 3.12
C ILE A 54 -2.17 0.39 1.60
N ASP A 55 -3.03 1.21 1.01
CA ASP A 55 -3.29 1.25 -0.43
C ASP A 55 -2.05 1.70 -1.21
N THR A 56 -1.31 2.67 -0.68
CA THR A 56 -0.02 3.10 -1.26
C THR A 56 1.01 1.96 -1.24
N ALA A 57 1.11 1.22 -0.13
CA ALA A 57 2.02 0.08 -0.02
C ALA A 57 1.61 -1.07 -0.97
N LYS A 58 0.32 -1.33 -1.14
CA LYS A 58 -0.20 -2.31 -2.12
C LYS A 58 0.23 -1.96 -3.54
N ALA A 59 0.08 -0.71 -3.94
CA ALA A 59 0.49 -0.25 -5.27
C ALA A 59 2.01 -0.34 -5.44
N ALA A 60 2.79 0.13 -4.46
CA ALA A 60 4.25 0.03 -4.48
C ALA A 60 4.73 -1.42 -4.64
N ASN A 61 4.13 -2.35 -3.90
CA ASN A 61 4.42 -3.79 -3.99
C ASN A 61 4.09 -4.35 -5.38
N LEU A 62 2.87 -4.13 -5.85
CA LEU A 62 2.42 -4.61 -7.17
C LEU A 62 3.36 -4.14 -8.28
N TYR A 63 3.59 -2.84 -8.41
CA TYR A 63 4.39 -2.31 -9.51
C TYR A 63 5.89 -2.56 -9.35
N THR A 64 6.38 -2.99 -8.19
CA THR A 64 7.76 -3.46 -8.04
C THR A 64 7.95 -4.84 -8.67
N GLU A 65 6.93 -5.72 -8.61
CA GLU A 65 6.96 -7.05 -9.25
C GLU A 65 6.69 -7.01 -10.76
N TYR A 66 6.15 -5.89 -11.24
CA TYR A 66 5.90 -5.62 -12.67
C TYR A 66 6.65 -4.34 -13.10
N PRO A 67 7.98 -4.40 -13.26
CA PRO A 67 8.79 -3.22 -13.59
C PRO A 67 8.41 -2.60 -14.94
N ASP A 68 8.01 -3.44 -15.90
CA ASP A 68 7.70 -3.05 -17.27
C ASP A 68 6.21 -2.70 -17.50
N ALA A 69 5.36 -2.83 -16.48
CA ALA A 69 3.93 -2.51 -16.59
C ALA A 69 3.68 -1.01 -16.57
N ASP A 70 2.71 -0.57 -17.38
CA ASP A 70 2.16 0.78 -17.31
C ASP A 70 1.31 0.93 -16.06
N PHE A 71 1.26 2.15 -15.49
CA PHE A 71 0.46 2.43 -14.29
C PHE A 71 -1.04 2.16 -14.46
N LEU A 72 -1.57 2.14 -15.69
CA LEU A 72 -2.98 1.86 -15.95
C LEU A 72 -3.27 0.39 -16.27
N ASP A 73 -2.26 -0.47 -16.34
CA ASP A 73 -2.43 -1.88 -16.71
C ASP A 73 -3.34 -2.63 -15.73
N PHE A 74 -3.09 -2.48 -14.43
CA PHE A 74 -3.86 -3.17 -13.39
C PHE A 74 -5.03 -2.36 -12.84
N VAL A 75 -5.13 -1.08 -13.22
CA VAL A 75 -6.25 -0.21 -12.79
C VAL A 75 -7.54 -0.74 -13.41
N ASN A 76 -8.61 -0.78 -12.62
CA ASN A 76 -9.90 -1.33 -13.03
C ASN A 76 -10.44 -0.62 -14.28
N ALA A 77 -11.05 -1.41 -15.19
CA ALA A 77 -11.82 -0.88 -16.30
C ALA A 77 -13.04 -0.08 -15.78
N PRO A 78 -13.49 0.97 -16.49
CA PRO A 78 -13.05 1.41 -17.82
C PRO A 78 -11.86 2.39 -17.81
N ILE A 79 -11.31 2.76 -16.64
CA ILE A 79 -10.23 3.76 -16.55
C ILE A 79 -8.87 3.16 -16.91
N GLY A 80 -8.59 1.94 -16.44
CA GLY A 80 -7.41 1.18 -16.82
C GLY A 80 -7.77 -0.06 -17.65
N LYS A 81 -6.78 -0.93 -17.84
CA LYS A 81 -6.92 -2.15 -18.65
C LYS A 81 -7.43 -3.35 -17.84
N GLY A 82 -7.40 -3.29 -16.50
CA GLY A 82 -7.83 -4.37 -15.62
C GLY A 82 -7.11 -5.71 -15.87
N LEU A 83 -5.83 -5.66 -16.27
CA LEU A 83 -5.06 -6.85 -16.60
C LEU A 83 -4.95 -7.79 -15.39
N PRO A 84 -4.89 -9.11 -15.61
CA PRO A 84 -4.71 -10.07 -14.54
C PRO A 84 -3.37 -9.86 -13.83
N ILE A 85 -3.35 -10.14 -12.53
CA ILE A 85 -2.14 -10.20 -11.71
C ILE A 85 -1.86 -11.67 -11.43
N ASP A 86 -0.86 -12.21 -12.15
CA ASP A 86 -0.45 -13.61 -12.18
C ASP A 86 0.84 -13.91 -11.38
N LYS A 87 1.57 -12.88 -10.93
CA LYS A 87 2.76 -13.00 -10.10
C LYS A 87 2.40 -13.00 -8.62
N THR A 88 3.22 -13.70 -7.83
CA THR A 88 3.20 -13.58 -6.38
C THR A 88 3.82 -12.26 -5.96
N LEU A 89 3.07 -11.44 -5.22
CA LEU A 89 3.59 -10.18 -4.68
C LEU A 89 4.44 -10.45 -3.43
N ARG A 90 5.34 -9.51 -3.09
CA ARG A 90 6.13 -9.61 -1.85
C ARG A 90 5.21 -9.57 -0.62
N PRO A 91 5.62 -10.13 0.52
CA PRO A 91 4.80 -10.05 1.73
C PRO A 91 4.51 -8.59 2.13
N LEU A 92 3.24 -8.30 2.41
CA LEU A 92 2.79 -7.02 2.94
C LEU A 92 2.14 -7.22 4.32
N ILE A 93 2.72 -6.60 5.34
CA ILE A 93 2.15 -6.53 6.69
C ILE A 93 1.47 -5.17 6.84
N ALA A 94 0.18 -5.17 7.21
CA ALA A 94 -0.59 -3.97 7.48
C ALA A 94 -0.79 -3.79 8.98
N ILE A 95 -0.48 -2.60 9.49
CA ILE A 95 -0.69 -2.19 10.89
C ILE A 95 -1.65 -0.99 10.84
N PRO A 96 -2.97 -1.23 10.74
CA PRO A 96 -3.96 -0.16 10.67
C PRO A 96 -3.95 0.66 11.97
N THR A 97 -3.91 1.98 11.84
CA THR A 97 -4.02 2.91 12.98
C THR A 97 -5.39 3.57 13.06
N THR A 98 -6.30 3.26 12.13
CA THR A 98 -7.66 3.82 12.11
C THR A 98 -8.69 2.70 12.01
N ALA A 99 -9.80 2.83 12.74
CA ALA A 99 -10.94 1.93 12.69
C ALA A 99 -11.88 2.28 11.51
N GLY A 100 -11.33 2.35 10.30
CA GLY A 100 -12.02 2.87 9.11
C GLY A 100 -12.16 1.86 7.98
N THR A 101 -11.31 2.01 6.96
CA THR A 101 -11.51 1.43 5.62
C THR A 101 -11.46 -0.10 5.50
N GLY A 102 -10.94 -0.80 6.52
CA GLY A 102 -10.69 -2.24 6.44
C GLY A 102 -9.68 -2.66 5.37
N SER A 103 -8.88 -1.73 4.83
CA SER A 103 -7.94 -1.98 3.73
C SER A 103 -6.94 -3.10 4.05
N GLU A 104 -6.58 -3.28 5.33
CA GLU A 104 -5.75 -4.37 5.82
C GLU A 104 -6.32 -5.77 5.52
N THR A 105 -7.62 -5.89 5.28
CA THR A 105 -8.33 -7.16 5.04
C THR A 105 -8.74 -7.38 3.58
N THR A 106 -8.59 -6.37 2.72
CA THR A 106 -9.09 -6.39 1.32
C THR A 106 -7.96 -6.40 0.29
N GLY A 107 -8.27 -6.88 -0.91
CA GLY A 107 -7.41 -6.78 -2.10
C GLY A 107 -7.63 -5.51 -2.92
N ALA A 108 -8.30 -4.50 -2.37
CA ALA A 108 -8.53 -3.22 -3.03
C ALA A 108 -7.38 -2.24 -2.72
N SER A 109 -6.93 -1.46 -3.70
CA SER A 109 -6.07 -0.30 -3.52
C SER A 109 -6.68 0.87 -4.27
N ILE A 110 -7.11 1.90 -3.55
CA ILE A 110 -7.92 3.01 -4.08
C ILE A 110 -7.09 4.30 -4.13
N PHE A 111 -7.27 5.08 -5.19
CA PHE A 111 -6.61 6.38 -5.37
C PHE A 111 -7.45 7.33 -6.24
N ASP A 112 -7.12 8.62 -6.17
CA ASP A 112 -7.68 9.66 -7.02
C ASP A 112 -6.87 9.79 -8.32
N PHE A 113 -7.52 9.57 -9.45
CA PHE A 113 -6.92 9.74 -10.75
C PHE A 113 -7.06 11.19 -11.22
N LYS A 114 -5.98 11.96 -11.10
CA LYS A 114 -6.03 13.44 -11.21
C LYS A 114 -6.43 13.93 -12.60
N SER A 115 -6.06 13.22 -13.67
CA SER A 115 -6.36 13.65 -15.05
C SER A 115 -7.86 13.66 -15.38
N MET A 116 -8.64 12.80 -14.72
CA MET A 116 -10.10 12.68 -14.92
C MET A 116 -10.90 13.15 -13.70
N ASN A 117 -10.24 13.49 -12.59
CA ASN A 117 -10.86 13.86 -11.31
C ASN A 117 -11.87 12.82 -10.80
N VAL A 118 -11.51 11.54 -10.94
CA VAL A 118 -12.32 10.39 -10.52
C VAL A 118 -11.57 9.53 -9.53
N LYS A 119 -12.30 8.88 -8.62
CA LYS A 119 -11.76 7.89 -7.71
C LYS A 119 -11.83 6.50 -8.35
N THR A 120 -10.70 5.81 -8.40
CA THR A 120 -10.57 4.47 -8.99
C THR A 120 -9.59 3.62 -8.18
N GLY A 121 -9.28 2.43 -8.65
CA GLY A 121 -8.33 1.57 -7.97
C GLY A 121 -8.02 0.29 -8.71
N ILE A 122 -7.33 -0.58 -7.98
CA ILE A 122 -6.97 -1.93 -8.38
C ILE A 122 -7.69 -2.87 -7.42
N ALA A 123 -8.40 -3.86 -7.94
CA ALA A 123 -9.09 -4.86 -7.11
C ALA A 123 -8.60 -6.26 -7.48
N ASN A 124 -7.72 -6.85 -6.66
CA ASN A 124 -7.26 -8.21 -6.86
C ASN A 124 -6.83 -8.83 -5.53
N ARG A 125 -7.15 -10.13 -5.33
CA ARG A 125 -6.81 -10.87 -4.11
C ARG A 125 -5.31 -10.88 -3.81
N ALA A 126 -4.46 -10.81 -4.84
CA ALA A 126 -3.00 -10.76 -4.68
C ALA A 126 -2.52 -9.53 -3.88
N LEU A 127 -3.28 -8.43 -3.85
CA LEU A 127 -2.94 -7.22 -3.09
C LEU A 127 -3.27 -7.34 -1.60
N LYS A 128 -3.98 -8.39 -1.16
CA LYS A 128 -4.38 -8.52 0.23
C LYS A 128 -3.12 -8.68 1.11
N PRO A 129 -2.97 -7.89 2.18
CA PRO A 129 -1.90 -8.09 3.15
C PRO A 129 -1.89 -9.52 3.69
N VAL A 130 -0.68 -10.07 3.88
CA VAL A 130 -0.52 -11.43 4.44
C VAL A 130 -0.84 -11.45 5.94
N LEU A 131 -0.67 -10.31 6.62
CA LEU A 131 -0.96 -10.15 8.04
C LEU A 131 -1.46 -8.73 8.31
N GLY A 132 -2.59 -8.63 9.02
CA GLY A 132 -3.08 -7.39 9.61
C GLY A 132 -2.85 -7.41 11.13
N ILE A 133 -2.12 -6.45 11.67
CA ILE A 133 -1.86 -6.30 13.11
C ILE A 133 -2.73 -5.14 13.62
N VAL A 134 -3.87 -5.48 14.22
CA VAL A 134 -4.78 -4.50 14.80
C VAL A 134 -4.41 -4.32 16.28
N ASP A 135 -3.93 -3.12 16.63
CA ASP A 135 -3.65 -2.72 18.01
C ASP A 135 -4.77 -1.81 18.53
N PRO A 136 -5.72 -2.32 19.33
CA PRO A 136 -6.89 -1.57 19.79
C PRO A 136 -6.53 -0.40 20.72
N VAL A 137 -5.33 -0.41 21.33
CA VAL A 137 -4.87 0.67 22.22
C VAL A 137 -4.44 1.91 21.42
N ARG A 138 -4.22 1.78 20.11
CA ARG A 138 -3.75 2.86 19.22
C ARG A 138 -4.67 3.19 18.05
N SER A 139 -5.76 2.47 17.87
CA SER A 139 -6.88 2.94 17.08
C SER A 139 -7.63 3.98 17.92
N ASP A 140 -7.53 5.26 17.56
CA ASP A 140 -8.08 6.40 18.30
C ASP A 140 -9.51 6.14 18.84
N PHE A 141 -9.59 5.76 20.11
CA PHE A 141 -10.74 5.94 20.99
C PHE A 141 -10.39 7.07 21.96
N THR A 142 -10.42 8.29 21.46
CA THR A 142 -10.50 9.47 22.31
C THR A 142 -11.60 10.34 21.74
N LEU A 143 -12.79 10.23 22.35
CA LEU A 143 -13.83 11.27 22.31
C LEU A 143 -13.40 12.41 23.23
#